data_AF-A0A660EBB9-F1
#
_entry.id   AF-A0A660EBB9-F1
#
_cell.length_a   1.000
_cell.length_b   1.000
_cell.length_c   1.000
_cell.angle_alpha   90.00
_cell.angle_beta   90.00
_cell.angle_gamma   90.00
#
_symmetry.space_group_name_H-M   'P 1'
#
loop_
_entity.id
_entity.type
_entity.pdbx_description
1 polymer ?
#
loop_
_entity_poly.entity_id
_entity_poly.type
_entity_poly.pdbx_seq_one_letter_code
_entity_poly.pdbx_strand_id
1 'polypeptide(L)'
;MSNEKDYIKEIIKQFKIINSNKLNSEETINYFNGCVYALILNKTVFRRNDDLPSFVYGLFLKPFDTEQYKQYVYKSRTLLGARVCRHINDDLNYSQVVPLSKAVISYLEKTFSLEQKKEDTQRLNSIADELSGWLKQ
;
A
#
# COMPACT_ATOMS: atom_id res chain seq x y z
N MET A 1 16.90 -15.43 -4.60
CA MET A 1 15.56 -15.36 -5.25
C MET A 1 14.41 -15.82 -4.32
N SER A 2 14.56 -16.84 -3.45
CA SER A 2 13.50 -17.20 -2.48
C SER A 2 13.14 -16.06 -1.52
N ASN A 3 14.16 -15.40 -0.97
CA ASN A 3 13.98 -14.40 0.09
C ASN A 3 13.23 -13.13 -0.36
N GLU A 4 13.41 -12.72 -1.62
CA GLU A 4 12.72 -11.54 -2.19
C GLU A 4 11.23 -11.81 -2.34
N LYS A 5 10.85 -12.96 -2.94
CA LYS A 5 9.44 -13.33 -3.09
C LYS A 5 8.74 -13.51 -1.75
N ASP A 6 9.43 -14.09 -0.76
CA ASP A 6 8.88 -14.27 0.58
C ASP A 6 8.70 -12.92 1.29
N TYR A 7 9.64 -11.99 1.12
CA TYR A 7 9.48 -10.62 1.60
C TYR A 7 8.29 -9.88 0.98
N ILE A 8 8.08 -9.99 -0.34
CA ILE A 8 6.92 -9.40 -1.02
C ILE A 8 5.61 -10.01 -0.51
N LYS A 9 5.57 -11.30 -0.18
CA LYS A 9 4.39 -11.92 0.44
C LYS A 9 4.08 -11.30 1.80
N GLU A 10 5.08 -10.97 2.61
CA GLU A 10 4.86 -10.27 3.88
C GLU A 10 4.29 -8.86 3.67
N ILE A 11 4.75 -8.13 2.66
CA ILE A 11 4.13 -6.85 2.27
C ILE A 11 2.67 -7.05 1.87
N ILE A 12 2.37 -8.04 1.02
CA ILE A 12 1.00 -8.34 0.59
C ILE A 12 0.10 -8.67 1.79
N LYS A 13 0.60 -9.42 2.78
CA LYS A 13 -0.13 -9.70 4.03
C LYS A 13 -0.53 -8.45 4.77
N GLN A 14 0.34 -7.44 4.82
CA GLN A 14 0.02 -6.15 5.43
C GLN A 14 -1.18 -5.51 4.71
N PHE A 15 -1.16 -5.43 3.37
CA PHE A 15 -2.31 -4.91 2.62
C PHE A 15 -3.58 -5.77 2.76
N LYS A 16 -3.47 -7.08 2.99
CA LYS A 16 -4.63 -7.96 3.22
C LYS A 16 -5.37 -7.64 4.53
N ILE A 17 -4.70 -7.08 5.53
CA ILE A 17 -5.36 -6.66 6.79
C ILE A 17 -6.44 -5.61 6.52
N ILE A 18 -6.20 -4.68 5.59
CA ILE A 18 -7.18 -3.67 5.16
C ILE A 18 -8.46 -4.31 4.63
N ASN A 19 -8.32 -5.46 3.97
CA ASN A 19 -9.44 -6.18 3.36
C ASN A 19 -10.19 -7.10 4.35
N SER A 20 -9.74 -7.19 5.61
CA SER A 20 -10.34 -8.05 6.64
C SER A 20 -11.60 -7.46 7.29
N ASN A 21 -11.92 -6.19 7.02
CA ASN A 21 -13.03 -5.42 7.64
C ASN A 21 -12.96 -5.36 9.18
N LYS A 22 -11.77 -5.54 9.77
CA LYS A 22 -11.56 -5.47 11.23
C LYS A 22 -11.21 -4.09 11.75
N LEU A 23 -10.63 -3.27 10.88
CA LEU A 23 -10.29 -1.88 11.16
C LEU A 23 -11.53 -1.00 10.89
N ASN A 24 -11.72 0.03 11.71
CA ASN A 24 -12.69 1.08 11.38
C ASN A 24 -12.20 1.93 10.20
N SER A 25 -13.02 2.87 9.72
CA SER A 25 -12.69 3.69 8.54
C SER A 25 -11.40 4.50 8.70
N GLU A 26 -11.20 5.15 9.84
CA GLU A 26 -10.02 5.97 10.12
C GLU A 26 -8.78 5.09 10.31
N GLU A 27 -8.89 4.02 11.10
CA GLU A 27 -7.84 3.02 11.29
C GLU A 27 -7.40 2.43 9.94
N THR A 28 -8.35 2.16 9.04
CA THR A 28 -8.09 1.63 7.70
C THR A 28 -7.29 2.62 6.85
N ILE A 29 -7.70 3.89 6.81
CA ILE A 29 -7.01 4.92 6.03
C ILE A 29 -5.59 5.10 6.59
N ASN A 30 -5.44 5.27 7.91
CA ASN A 30 -4.14 5.45 8.55
C ASN A 30 -3.20 4.27 8.31
N TYR A 31 -3.70 3.05 8.48
CA TYR A 31 -2.91 1.84 8.26
C TYR A 31 -2.50 1.69 6.78
N PHE A 32 -3.44 1.90 5.85
CA PHE A 32 -3.13 1.91 4.42
C PHE A 32 -2.07 2.95 4.08
N ASN A 33 -2.16 4.14 4.67
CA ASN A 33 -1.22 5.21 4.40
C ASN A 33 0.20 4.85 4.85
N GLY A 34 0.33 4.26 6.04
CA GLY A 34 1.60 3.72 6.53
C GLY A 34 2.17 2.63 5.62
N CYS A 35 1.34 1.69 5.16
CA CYS A 35 1.76 0.65 4.22
C CYS A 35 2.25 1.22 2.89
N VAL A 36 1.52 2.19 2.31
CA VAL A 36 1.91 2.84 1.05
C VAL A 36 3.21 3.62 1.20
N TYR A 37 3.38 4.35 2.31
CA TYR A 37 4.62 5.08 2.57
C TYR A 37 5.82 4.12 2.66
N ALA A 38 5.69 3.05 3.45
CA ALA A 38 6.73 2.03 3.57
C ALA A 38 7.04 1.36 2.23
N LEU A 39 6.02 1.10 1.41
CA LEU A 39 6.15 0.52 0.07
C LEU A 39 6.94 1.43 -0.88
N ILE A 40 6.63 2.73 -0.92
CA ILE A 40 7.35 3.70 -1.76
C ILE A 40 8.83 3.81 -1.36
N LEU A 41 9.13 3.77 -0.06
CA LEU A 41 10.51 3.81 0.44
C LEU A 41 11.29 2.52 0.13
N ASN A 42 10.61 1.43 -0.19
CA ASN A 42 11.20 0.10 -0.28
C ASN A 42 12.10 -0.08 -1.52
N LYS A 43 13.40 -0.33 -1.30
CA LYS A 43 14.39 -0.53 -2.37
C LYS A 43 14.39 -1.95 -2.97
N THR A 44 13.76 -2.90 -2.29
CA THR A 44 13.57 -4.26 -2.82
C THR A 44 12.44 -4.25 -3.85
N VAL A 45 11.35 -3.53 -3.57
CA VAL A 45 10.19 -3.42 -4.47
C VAL A 45 10.50 -2.52 -5.65
N PHE A 46 10.94 -1.29 -5.37
CA PHE A 46 11.35 -0.33 -6.39
C PHE A 46 12.85 -0.16 -6.30
N ARG A 47 13.62 -0.66 -7.27
CA ARG A 47 15.09 -0.61 -7.18
C ARG A 47 15.61 0.80 -7.42
N ARG A 48 14.94 1.55 -8.29
CA ARG A 48 15.29 2.92 -8.67
C ARG A 48 14.10 3.85 -8.48
N ASN A 49 14.38 5.14 -8.38
CA ASN A 49 13.32 6.14 -8.28
C ASN A 49 12.50 6.20 -9.58
N ASP A 50 13.12 5.89 -10.72
CA ASP A 50 12.49 5.89 -12.04
C ASP A 50 11.42 4.79 -12.19
N ASP A 51 11.37 3.83 -11.27
CA ASP A 51 10.33 2.79 -11.24
C ASP A 51 9.01 3.31 -10.61
N LEU A 52 9.08 4.37 -9.79
CA LEU A 52 7.96 4.90 -9.00
C LEU A 52 6.93 5.70 -9.82
N PRO A 53 7.29 6.52 -10.84
CA PRO A 53 6.32 7.32 -11.58
C PRO A 53 5.15 6.51 -12.14
N SER A 54 5.42 5.38 -12.79
CA SER A 54 4.38 4.53 -13.38
C SER A 54 3.48 3.90 -12.32
N PHE A 55 4.06 3.46 -11.19
CA PHE A 55 3.30 2.91 -10.06
C PHE A 55 2.40 3.96 -9.43
N VAL A 56 2.96 5.12 -9.06
CA VAL A 56 2.22 6.20 -8.39
C VAL A 56 1.14 6.75 -9.30
N TYR A 57 1.47 7.05 -10.56
CA TYR A 57 0.48 7.57 -11.50
C TYR A 57 -0.62 6.54 -11.77
N GLY A 58 -0.26 5.28 -12.04
CA GLY A 58 -1.22 4.24 -12.40
C GLY A 58 -2.22 3.89 -11.29
N LEU A 59 -1.79 3.91 -10.03
CA LEU A 59 -2.65 3.51 -8.90
C LEU A 59 -3.25 4.69 -8.14
N PHE A 60 -2.49 5.75 -7.91
CA PHE A 60 -2.89 6.80 -6.96
C PHE A 60 -3.37 8.09 -7.62
N LEU A 61 -3.05 8.33 -8.89
CA LEU A 61 -3.38 9.61 -9.54
C LEU A 61 -4.39 9.44 -10.67
N LYS A 62 -4.05 8.58 -11.65
CA LYS A 62 -4.87 8.35 -12.83
C LYS A 62 -6.31 7.91 -12.52
N PRO A 63 -6.58 7.01 -11.55
CA PRO A 63 -7.96 6.60 -11.24
C PRO A 63 -8.83 7.73 -10.68
N PHE A 64 -8.22 8.82 -10.22
CA PHE A 64 -8.88 9.96 -9.59
C PHE A 64 -8.74 11.25 -10.42
N ASP A 65 -8.37 11.11 -11.71
CA ASP A 65 -8.15 12.23 -12.64
C ASP A 65 -7.13 13.27 -12.15
N THR A 66 -6.19 12.83 -11.31
CA THR A 66 -5.11 13.69 -10.78
C THR A 66 -3.94 13.70 -11.74
N GLU A 67 -3.41 14.89 -12.04
CA GLU A 67 -2.21 15.05 -12.85
C GLU A 67 -0.99 14.38 -12.22
N GLN A 68 -0.06 13.96 -13.07
CA GLN A 68 1.21 13.41 -12.61
C GLN A 68 2.01 14.47 -11.83
N TYR A 69 2.70 14.06 -10.76
CA TYR A 69 3.55 14.97 -10.02
C TYR A 69 4.69 15.52 -10.88
N LYS A 70 5.19 16.69 -10.49
CA LYS A 70 6.37 17.29 -11.12
C LYS A 70 7.58 16.38 -10.93
N GLN A 71 8.47 16.34 -11.93
CA GLN A 71 9.63 15.43 -11.96
C GLN A 71 10.53 15.49 -10.71
N TYR A 72 10.69 16.68 -10.10
CA TYR A 72 11.49 16.81 -8.88
C TYR A 72 10.92 16.04 -7.68
N VAL A 73 9.60 15.77 -7.65
CA VAL A 73 8.97 15.01 -6.57
C VAL A 73 9.47 13.56 -6.57
N TYR A 74 9.64 12.97 -7.75
CA TYR A 74 10.13 11.60 -7.89
C TYR A 74 11.62 11.44 -7.57
N LYS A 75 12.39 12.54 -7.50
CA LYS A 75 13.82 12.49 -7.15
C LYS A 75 14.07 12.06 -5.69
N SER A 76 13.08 12.20 -4.81
CA SER A 76 13.17 11.80 -3.41
C SER A 76 12.00 10.93 -3.01
N ARG A 77 12.28 9.71 -2.52
CA ARG A 77 11.23 8.77 -2.09
C ARG A 77 10.47 9.26 -0.88
N THR A 78 11.13 9.97 0.03
CA THR A 78 10.47 10.54 1.22
C THR A 78 9.53 11.67 0.83
N LEU A 79 9.96 12.55 -0.09
CA LEU A 79 9.10 13.60 -0.63
C LEU A 79 7.91 13.01 -1.39
N LEU A 80 8.15 12.02 -2.25
CA LEU A 80 7.10 11.34 -2.99
C LEU A 80 6.12 10.64 -2.05
N GLY A 81 6.63 9.88 -1.07
CA GLY A 81 5.81 9.22 -0.06
C GLY A 81 4.94 10.21 0.69
N ALA A 82 5.50 11.32 1.17
CA ALA A 82 4.74 12.36 1.86
C ALA A 82 3.65 12.99 0.97
N ARG A 83 3.93 13.19 -0.32
CA ARG A 83 2.94 13.72 -1.29
C ARG A 83 1.81 12.75 -1.55
N VAL A 84 2.12 11.47 -1.76
CA VAL A 84 1.11 10.42 -1.94
C VAL A 84 0.28 10.26 -0.67
N CYS A 85 0.91 10.26 0.50
CA CYS A 85 0.18 10.12 1.76
C CYS A 85 -0.74 11.29 2.04
N ARG A 86 -0.32 12.50 1.70
CA ARG A 86 -1.17 13.68 1.77
C ARG A 86 -2.36 13.57 0.84
N HIS A 87 -2.16 13.14 -0.41
CA HIS A 87 -3.27 12.89 -1.34
C HIS A 87 -4.25 11.85 -0.79
N ILE A 88 -3.75 10.75 -0.22
CA ILE A 88 -4.60 9.71 0.40
C ILE A 88 -5.44 10.30 1.54
N ASN A 89 -4.85 11.12 2.42
CA ASN A 89 -5.56 11.69 3.56
C ASN A 89 -6.53 12.81 3.20
N ASP A 90 -6.12 13.69 2.27
CA ASP A 90 -6.88 14.89 1.93
C ASP A 90 -8.04 14.55 0.98
N ASP A 91 -7.86 13.57 0.08
CA ASP A 91 -8.75 13.37 -1.08
C ASP A 91 -9.45 11.99 -1.12
N LEU A 92 -9.01 10.99 -0.34
CA LEU A 92 -9.59 9.65 -0.38
C LEU A 92 -10.38 9.30 0.88
N ASN A 93 -11.44 8.52 0.71
CA ASN A 93 -12.21 7.94 1.80
C ASN A 93 -12.11 6.40 1.82
N TYR A 94 -12.67 5.79 2.87
CA TYR A 94 -12.67 4.34 3.08
C TYR A 94 -13.13 3.54 1.85
N SER A 95 -14.19 4.00 1.18
CA SER A 95 -14.78 3.30 0.03
C SER A 95 -13.84 3.26 -1.18
N GLN A 96 -12.88 4.18 -1.26
CA GLN A 96 -11.84 4.24 -2.30
C GLN A 96 -10.57 3.50 -1.86
N VAL A 97 -10.20 3.57 -0.58
CA VAL A 97 -8.99 2.94 -0.03
C VAL A 97 -9.05 1.41 -0.11
N VAL A 98 -10.20 0.79 0.19
CA VAL A 98 -10.32 -0.68 0.14
C VAL A 98 -10.09 -1.24 -1.28
N PRO A 99 -10.75 -0.74 -2.34
CA PRO A 99 -10.43 -1.12 -3.71
C PRO A 99 -8.98 -0.83 -4.10
N LEU A 100 -8.43 0.31 -3.67
CA LEU A 100 -7.06 0.70 -3.99
C LEU A 100 -6.03 -0.25 -3.34
N SER A 101 -6.28 -0.70 -2.10
CA SER A 101 -5.48 -1.74 -1.44
C SER A 101 -5.44 -3.03 -2.27
N LYS A 102 -6.60 -3.47 -2.80
CA LYS A 102 -6.66 -4.63 -3.70
C LYS A 102 -5.87 -4.40 -5.00
N ALA A 103 -5.94 -3.20 -5.57
CA ALA A 103 -5.18 -2.85 -6.76
C ALA A 103 -3.66 -2.89 -6.51
N VAL A 104 -3.20 -2.44 -5.34
CA VAL A 104 -1.80 -2.56 -4.90
C VAL A 104 -1.40 -4.03 -4.77
N ILE A 105 -2.23 -4.88 -4.14
CA ILE A 105 -1.97 -6.32 -4.04
C ILE A 105 -1.83 -6.93 -5.42
N SER A 106 -2.79 -6.67 -6.33
CA SER A 106 -2.76 -7.19 -7.70
C SER A 106 -1.53 -6.71 -8.48
N TYR A 107 -1.11 -5.45 -8.28
CA TYR A 107 0.12 -4.93 -8.87
C TYR A 107 1.35 -5.72 -8.40
N LEU A 108 1.47 -5.96 -7.09
CA LEU A 108 2.60 -6.71 -6.51
C LEU A 108 2.61 -8.17 -6.96
N GLU A 109 1.46 -8.85 -6.91
CA GLU A 109 1.33 -10.24 -7.36
C GLU A 109 1.75 -10.41 -8.82
N LYS A 110 1.28 -9.51 -9.69
CA LYS A 110 1.63 -9.50 -11.11
C LYS A 110 3.11 -9.20 -11.34
N THR A 111 3.64 -8.19 -10.67
CA THR A 111 5.04 -7.74 -10.85
C THR A 111 6.04 -8.79 -10.42
N PHE A 112 5.75 -9.55 -9.36
CA PHE A 112 6.66 -10.56 -8.80
C PHE A 112 6.29 -12.00 -9.15
N SER A 113 5.29 -12.20 -10.03
CA SER A 113 4.78 -13.51 -10.47
C SER A 113 4.51 -14.42 -9.27
N LEU A 114 3.68 -13.94 -8.36
CA LEU A 114 3.26 -14.66 -7.15
C LEU A 114 1.91 -15.32 -7.39
N GLU A 115 1.79 -16.58 -6.97
CA GLU A 115 0.51 -17.30 -6.98
C GLU A 115 -0.37 -16.81 -5.83
N GLN A 116 -1.67 -16.65 -6.09
CA GLN A 116 -2.65 -16.34 -5.06
C GLN A 116 -2.85 -17.57 -4.15
N LYS A 117 -2.22 -17.54 -2.98
CA LYS A 117 -2.55 -18.48 -1.90
C LYS A 117 -3.69 -17.92 -1.05
N LYS A 118 -4.68 -18.77 -0.76
CA LYS A 118 -5.65 -18.52 0.32
C LYS A 118 -4.88 -18.48 1.64
N GLU A 119 -4.88 -17.33 2.29
CA GLU A 119 -4.31 -17.18 3.62
C GLU A 119 -5.30 -17.58 4.69
N ASP A 120 -4.77 -17.94 5.86
CA ASP A 120 -5.57 -18.26 7.03
C ASP A 120 -6.19 -16.99 7.63
N THR A 121 -7.51 -16.86 7.44
CA THR A 121 -8.32 -15.75 7.94
C THR A 121 -8.18 -15.55 9.45
N GLN A 122 -7.97 -16.62 10.24
CA GLN A 122 -7.88 -16.52 11.69
C GLN A 122 -6.63 -15.75 12.13
N ARG A 123 -5.50 -15.98 11.46
CA ARG A 123 -4.24 -15.29 11.77
C ARG A 123 -4.30 -13.80 11.40
N LEU A 124 -4.90 -13.45 10.26
CA LEU A 124 -5.07 -12.06 9.84
C LEU A 124 -5.93 -11.27 10.84
N ASN A 125 -6.98 -11.89 11.36
CA ASN A 125 -7.84 -11.27 12.37
C ASN A 125 -7.07 -10.94 13.65
N SER A 126 -6.25 -11.88 14.15
CA SER A 126 -5.45 -11.65 15.36
C SER A 126 -4.50 -10.44 15.22
N ILE A 127 -3.90 -10.25 14.04
CA ILE A 127 -3.01 -9.12 13.79
C ILE A 127 -3.81 -7.81 13.72
N ALA A 128 -4.98 -7.83 13.07
CA ALA A 128 -5.84 -6.67 12.99
C ALA A 128 -6.32 -6.21 14.38
N ASP A 129 -6.71 -7.16 15.23
CA ASP A 129 -7.16 -6.87 16.61
C ASP A 129 -6.03 -6.23 17.44
N GLU A 130 -4.79 -6.73 17.32
CA GLU A 130 -3.62 -6.14 17.97
C GLU A 130 -3.35 -4.71 17.47
N LEU A 131 -3.39 -4.49 16.15
CA LEU A 131 -3.19 -3.19 15.52
C LEU A 131 -4.25 -2.17 15.95
N SER A 132 -5.54 -2.54 15.98
CA SER A 132 -6.59 -1.66 16.49
C SER A 132 -6.37 -1.30 17.96
N GLY A 133 -5.77 -2.19 18.75
CA GLY A 133 -5.36 -1.89 20.13
C GLY A 133 -4.30 -0.77 20.20
N TRP A 134 -3.28 -0.83 19.34
CA TRP A 134 -2.23 0.20 19.24
C TRP A 134 -2.76 1.55 18.77
N LEU A 135 -3.70 1.57 17.83
CA LEU A 135 -4.23 2.81 17.24
C LEU A 135 -5.20 3.57 18.17
N LYS A 136 -5.65 2.95 19.27
CA LYS A 136 -6.55 3.55 20.25
C LYS A 136 -5.86 4.17 21.46
N GLN A 137 -4.54 4.04 21.57
CA GLN A 137 -3.72 4.65 22.63
C GLN A 137 -3.36 6.10 22.28
#